data_AF-A0A8T3LSK7-F1
#
_entry.id   AF-A0A8T3LSK7-F1
#
_cell.length_a   1.000
_cell.length_b   1.000
_cell.length_c   1.000
_cell.angle_alpha   90.00
_cell.angle_beta   90.00
_cell.angle_gamma   90.00
#
_symmetry.space_group_name_H-M   'P 1'
#
loop_
_entity.id
_entity.type
_entity.pdbx_description
1 polymer ?
#
loop_
_entity_poly.entity_id
_entity_poly.type
_entity_poly.pdbx_seq_one_letter_code
_entity_poly.pdbx_strand_id
1 'polypeptide(L)'
;GKIGHTWEGVMRNYLEPRLEIVDPGVHNLVRDARGDAGVLDGRIDGQLQARTYQSQSTSFLPGSKTTVEIDTQTLRQRLAADVTGDRLDDIVAFVDSAAGPRLRLWPANGIGYNRPRAWWTDTEGLTNADTQVVTDDFDGDAKADIGLLLGPRKTGGNSRFMVLTSTGTSFNAPVNWWAGQLDLDTVVAMAGDADGDGRGDLILQRETSTGGLEFLVAKSRLKGGALDAPVRWLALSDLTRATTRTLIADVDRDGRDDIVAAYARESGMALSALRSSGTGFARKLLWSSSALALRTVKLGTGDYNIDGRGDVLLLVDRGADGSRFKVFLPNDTTGTMSTWYDDVNLPWDTAQLY
;
A
#
# COMPACT_ATOMS: atom_id res chain seq x y z
N GLY A 1 -9.42 26.94 -19.97
CA GLY A 1 -9.23 28.22 -20.68
C GLY A 1 -7.76 28.38 -21.03
N LYS A 2 -7.44 28.93 -22.20
CA LYS A 2 -6.12 29.17 -22.83
C LYS A 2 -4.87 28.68 -22.07
N ILE A 3 -4.07 27.88 -22.79
CA ILE A 3 -2.90 27.06 -22.39
C ILE A 3 -3.35 25.64 -22.00
N GLY A 4 -2.75 24.63 -22.62
CA GLY A 4 -3.19 23.23 -22.69
C GLY A 4 -3.13 22.43 -21.39
N HIS A 5 -3.56 23.01 -20.27
CA HIS A 5 -3.80 22.29 -19.04
C HIS A 5 -5.18 21.64 -19.06
N THR A 6 -5.24 20.39 -18.59
CA THR A 6 -6.51 19.69 -18.34
C THR A 6 -7.32 20.48 -17.32
N TRP A 7 -8.65 20.30 -17.31
CA TRP A 7 -9.53 20.95 -16.34
C TRP A 7 -9.07 20.69 -14.89
N GLU A 8 -8.61 19.48 -14.63
CA GLU A 8 -7.99 19.07 -13.36
C GLU A 8 -6.70 19.86 -13.06
N GLY A 9 -5.80 20.02 -14.03
CA GLY A 9 -4.60 20.85 -13.87
C GLY A 9 -4.91 22.34 -13.65
N VAL A 10 -6.05 22.84 -14.11
CA VAL A 10 -6.53 24.20 -13.79
C VAL A 10 -7.10 24.25 -12.38
N MET A 11 -7.84 23.23 -11.95
CA MET A 11 -8.43 23.18 -10.61
C MET A 11 -7.36 23.09 -9.52
N ARG A 12 -6.35 22.23 -9.68
CA ARG A 12 -5.23 22.09 -8.73
C ARG A 12 -4.35 23.35 -8.61
N ASN A 13 -4.34 24.21 -9.64
CA ASN A 13 -3.59 25.48 -9.62
C ASN A 13 -4.35 26.65 -8.97
N TYR A 14 -5.70 26.60 -8.95
CA TYR A 14 -6.54 27.74 -8.53
C TYR A 14 -7.31 27.48 -7.23
N LEU A 15 -7.61 26.22 -6.93
CA LEU A 15 -8.09 25.78 -5.64
C LEU A 15 -6.87 25.14 -4.97
N GLU A 16 -6.54 25.53 -3.75
CA GLU A 16 -5.52 24.86 -2.92
C GLU A 16 -5.65 23.32 -3.05
N PRO A 17 -4.59 22.52 -2.85
CA PRO A 17 -4.58 21.06 -3.11
C PRO A 17 -5.61 20.23 -2.29
N ARG A 18 -6.44 20.89 -1.49
CA ARG A 18 -7.53 20.37 -0.65
C ARG A 18 -8.73 19.78 -1.40
N LEU A 19 -8.67 19.62 -2.73
CA LEU A 19 -9.75 18.94 -3.45
C LEU A 19 -9.39 17.46 -3.65
N GLU A 20 -9.31 16.73 -2.55
CA GLU A 20 -9.44 15.28 -2.60
C GLU A 20 -10.93 14.97 -2.70
N ILE A 21 -11.40 14.72 -3.91
CA ILE A 21 -12.62 13.94 -4.07
C ILE A 21 -12.17 12.51 -3.80
N VAL A 22 -12.34 12.03 -2.56
CA VAL A 22 -12.18 10.64 -2.12
C VAL A 22 -12.27 9.70 -3.32
N ASP A 23 -11.16 9.07 -3.71
CA ASP A 23 -11.09 8.37 -4.99
C ASP A 23 -11.93 7.09 -4.92
N PRO A 24 -13.14 7.05 -5.50
CA PRO A 24 -13.97 5.86 -5.45
C PRO A 24 -13.28 4.79 -6.28
N GLY A 25 -13.03 3.64 -5.68
CA GLY A 25 -12.33 2.53 -6.34
C GLY A 25 -10.81 2.53 -6.17
N VAL A 26 -10.30 2.90 -4.99
CA VAL A 26 -8.92 2.55 -4.61
C VAL A 26 -8.67 1.06 -4.86
N HIS A 27 -7.53 0.73 -5.50
CA HIS A 27 -7.18 -0.60 -6.00
C HIS A 27 -8.05 -1.13 -7.17
N ASN A 28 -8.52 -0.25 -8.06
CA ASN A 28 -9.25 -0.62 -9.27
C ASN A 28 -8.31 -1.19 -10.35
N LEU A 29 -8.67 -2.32 -10.94
CA LEU A 29 -7.92 -3.01 -11.99
C LEU A 29 -8.76 -3.18 -13.27
N VAL A 30 -10.10 -3.21 -13.17
CA VAL A 30 -11.02 -3.53 -14.28
C VAL A 30 -11.90 -2.37 -14.79
N ARG A 31 -11.55 -1.13 -14.45
CA ARG A 31 -12.24 0.11 -14.92
C ARG A 31 -13.72 0.18 -14.57
N ASP A 32 -14.13 -0.36 -13.42
CA ASP A 32 -15.51 -0.30 -12.95
C ASP A 32 -15.74 0.70 -11.81
N ALA A 33 -14.68 1.40 -11.41
CA ALA A 33 -14.64 2.36 -10.30
C ALA A 33 -14.89 1.72 -8.91
N ARG A 34 -14.75 0.40 -8.82
CA ARG A 34 -14.64 -0.31 -7.54
C ARG A 34 -13.19 -0.73 -7.31
N GLY A 35 -12.84 -0.92 -6.05
CA GLY A 35 -11.64 -1.66 -5.69
C GLY A 35 -11.79 -3.10 -6.14
N ASP A 36 -10.72 -3.67 -6.68
CA ASP A 36 -10.61 -5.09 -7.00
C ASP A 36 -9.71 -5.76 -5.98
N ALA A 37 -9.94 -7.06 -5.72
CA ALA A 37 -8.96 -7.82 -4.98
C ALA A 37 -7.90 -8.38 -5.96
N GLY A 38 -6.66 -7.91 -5.83
CA GLY A 38 -5.50 -8.46 -6.51
C GLY A 38 -4.86 -9.58 -5.70
N VAL A 39 -4.64 -10.76 -6.31
CA VAL A 39 -3.85 -11.84 -5.70
C VAL A 39 -2.79 -12.34 -6.67
N LEU A 40 -1.54 -12.39 -6.24
CA LEU A 40 -0.48 -13.13 -6.92
C LEU A 40 -0.38 -14.52 -6.30
N ASP A 41 -0.51 -15.58 -7.11
CA ASP A 41 -0.26 -16.95 -6.68
C ASP A 41 0.94 -17.55 -7.40
N GLY A 42 1.88 -18.09 -6.61
CA GLY A 42 3.11 -18.69 -7.13
C GLY A 42 2.89 -20.03 -7.83
N ARG A 43 3.59 -20.23 -8.96
CA ARG A 43 3.59 -21.50 -9.73
C ARG A 43 4.86 -22.31 -9.50
N ILE A 44 4.78 -23.60 -9.86
CA ILE A 44 5.89 -24.57 -9.81
C ILE A 44 7.03 -24.23 -10.80
N ASP A 45 6.78 -23.34 -11.77
CA ASP A 45 7.74 -22.88 -12.79
C ASP A 45 8.52 -21.60 -12.41
N GLY A 46 8.34 -21.09 -11.17
CA GLY A 46 9.02 -19.90 -10.68
C GLY A 46 8.42 -18.57 -11.18
N GLN A 47 7.29 -18.60 -11.90
CA GLN A 47 6.54 -17.41 -12.30
C GLN A 47 5.32 -17.19 -11.39
N LEU A 48 4.86 -15.94 -11.30
CA LEU A 48 3.63 -15.59 -10.58
C LEU A 48 2.43 -15.53 -11.55
N GLN A 49 1.26 -15.95 -11.08
CA GLN A 49 0.00 -15.69 -11.76
C GLN A 49 -0.74 -14.58 -11.01
N ALA A 50 -1.15 -13.54 -11.73
CA ALA A 50 -2.02 -12.51 -11.18
C ALA A 50 -3.47 -12.97 -11.35
N ARG A 51 -4.22 -12.87 -10.26
CA ARG A 51 -5.66 -13.05 -10.23
C ARG A 51 -6.31 -11.74 -9.81
N THR A 52 -7.39 -11.39 -10.49
CA THR A 52 -8.17 -10.19 -10.21
C THR A 52 -9.60 -10.62 -9.91
N TYR A 53 -10.10 -10.28 -8.73
CA TYR A 53 -11.47 -10.55 -8.34
C TYR A 53 -12.23 -9.23 -8.35
N GLN A 54 -13.13 -9.11 -9.33
CA GLN A 54 -13.96 -7.93 -9.46
C GLN A 54 -14.99 -7.87 -8.34
N SER A 55 -15.03 -6.75 -7.62
CA SER A 55 -16.00 -6.57 -6.54
C SER A 55 -17.39 -6.25 -7.09
N GLN A 56 -18.39 -6.59 -6.29
CA GLN A 56 -19.78 -6.19 -6.43
C GLN A 56 -20.21 -5.54 -5.12
N SER A 57 -21.50 -5.23 -4.96
CA SER A 57 -21.99 -4.59 -3.73
C SER A 57 -21.73 -5.41 -2.45
N THR A 58 -21.68 -6.75 -2.55
CA THR A 58 -21.60 -7.66 -1.39
C THR A 58 -20.86 -8.97 -1.68
N SER A 59 -20.13 -9.06 -2.79
CA SER A 59 -19.49 -10.29 -3.25
C SER A 59 -18.36 -9.98 -4.22
N PHE A 60 -17.50 -10.97 -4.49
CA PHE A 60 -16.60 -10.92 -5.64
C PHE A 60 -17.09 -11.86 -6.75
N LEU A 61 -16.83 -11.50 -8.00
CA LEU A 61 -16.91 -12.42 -9.12
C LEU A 61 -15.74 -13.43 -9.08
N PRO A 62 -15.88 -14.59 -9.73
CA PRO A 62 -14.77 -15.53 -9.89
C PRO A 62 -13.55 -14.84 -10.50
N GLY A 63 -12.38 -15.05 -9.88
CA GLY A 63 -11.15 -14.37 -10.27
C GLY A 63 -10.74 -14.67 -11.71
N SER A 64 -10.47 -13.62 -12.48
CA SER A 64 -9.82 -13.74 -13.79
C SER A 64 -8.32 -13.96 -13.58
N LYS A 65 -7.66 -14.64 -14.52
CA LYS A 65 -6.24 -15.02 -14.39
C LYS A 65 -5.43 -14.44 -15.53
N THR A 66 -4.35 -13.75 -15.20
CA THR A 66 -3.31 -13.32 -16.14
C THR A 66 -1.95 -13.78 -15.64
N THR A 67 -1.16 -14.43 -16.47
CA THR A 67 0.22 -14.77 -16.10
C THR A 67 1.08 -13.52 -16.11
N VAL A 68 1.81 -13.26 -15.04
CA VAL A 68 2.77 -12.15 -14.95
C VAL A 68 4.17 -12.70 -14.72
N GLU A 69 5.11 -12.31 -15.57
CA GLU A 69 6.45 -12.91 -15.57
C GLU A 69 7.38 -12.34 -14.47
N ILE A 70 7.05 -12.63 -13.21
CA ILE A 70 7.83 -12.24 -12.03
C ILE A 70 8.59 -13.47 -11.52
N ASP A 71 9.92 -13.42 -11.60
CA ASP A 71 10.79 -14.43 -11.00
C ASP A 71 10.88 -14.22 -9.49
N THR A 72 10.27 -15.11 -8.73
CA THR A 72 10.23 -15.08 -7.27
C THR A 72 11.60 -15.18 -6.61
N GLN A 73 12.62 -15.70 -7.30
CA GLN A 73 13.99 -15.79 -6.75
C GLN A 73 14.69 -14.44 -6.74
N THR A 74 14.27 -13.53 -7.62
CA THR A 74 14.83 -12.17 -7.73
C THR A 74 13.94 -11.11 -7.09
N LEU A 75 12.70 -11.46 -6.75
CA LEU A 75 11.74 -10.52 -6.19
C LEU A 75 12.13 -10.13 -4.76
N ARG A 76 12.40 -8.84 -4.55
CA ARG A 76 12.59 -8.26 -3.22
C ARG A 76 11.26 -7.81 -2.63
N GLN A 77 10.53 -7.00 -3.38
CA GLN A 77 9.25 -6.45 -2.97
C GLN A 77 8.35 -6.21 -4.17
N ARG A 78 7.04 -6.20 -3.94
CA ARG A 78 6.03 -5.81 -4.91
C ARG A 78 5.07 -4.81 -4.29
N LEU A 79 4.46 -4.00 -5.14
CA LEU A 79 3.50 -2.96 -4.80
C LEU A 79 2.43 -2.92 -5.89
N ALA A 80 1.29 -2.33 -5.58
CA ALA A 80 0.26 -1.99 -6.55
C ALA A 80 -0.16 -0.53 -6.36
N ALA A 81 -0.17 0.22 -7.45
CA ALA A 81 -0.62 1.61 -7.48
C ALA A 81 -0.74 2.09 -8.93
N ASP A 82 -1.54 3.13 -9.17
CA ASP A 82 -1.62 3.83 -10.45
C ASP A 82 -0.38 4.70 -10.70
N VAL A 83 0.72 4.07 -11.13
CA VAL A 83 1.94 4.79 -11.51
C VAL A 83 1.86 5.33 -12.94
N THR A 84 0.93 4.85 -13.77
CA THR A 84 0.74 5.33 -15.14
C THR A 84 -0.16 6.57 -15.25
N GLY A 85 -0.98 6.85 -14.23
CA GLY A 85 -1.95 7.94 -14.19
C GLY A 85 -3.23 7.63 -14.96
N ASP A 86 -3.56 6.34 -15.15
CA ASP A 86 -4.71 5.89 -15.92
C ASP A 86 -5.89 5.38 -15.06
N ARG A 87 -5.75 5.57 -13.73
CA ARG A 87 -6.63 5.18 -12.63
C ARG A 87 -6.79 3.69 -12.42
N LEU A 88 -5.82 2.92 -12.92
CA LEU A 88 -5.73 1.49 -12.65
C LEU A 88 -4.44 1.18 -11.91
N ASP A 89 -4.56 0.31 -10.92
CA ASP A 89 -3.39 -0.12 -10.18
C ASP A 89 -2.50 -1.03 -11.02
N ASP A 90 -1.27 -0.58 -11.24
CA ASP A 90 -0.26 -1.35 -11.93
C ASP A 90 0.52 -2.20 -10.93
N ILE A 91 1.00 -3.38 -11.34
CA ILE A 91 1.94 -4.14 -10.49
C ILE A 91 3.35 -3.58 -10.69
N VAL A 92 3.96 -3.13 -9.60
CA VAL A 92 5.36 -2.74 -9.54
C VAL A 92 6.15 -3.80 -8.78
N ALA A 93 7.20 -4.35 -9.39
CA ALA A 93 8.11 -5.30 -8.75
C ALA A 93 9.51 -4.69 -8.64
N PHE A 94 10.03 -4.65 -7.41
CA PHE A 94 11.42 -4.37 -7.12
C PHE A 94 12.21 -5.69 -7.13
N VAL A 95 13.08 -5.85 -8.12
CA VAL A 95 13.74 -7.14 -8.42
C VAL A 95 15.25 -6.99 -8.53
N ASP A 96 16.00 -8.00 -8.10
CA ASP A 96 17.42 -8.12 -8.35
C ASP A 96 17.74 -8.44 -9.81
N SER A 97 18.85 -7.90 -10.31
CA SER A 97 19.37 -8.21 -11.64
C SER A 97 20.89 -8.11 -11.69
N ALA A 98 21.51 -8.71 -12.72
CA ALA A 98 22.96 -8.64 -12.94
C ALA A 98 23.49 -7.20 -13.10
N ALA A 99 22.64 -6.26 -13.49
CA ALA A 99 23.00 -4.85 -13.66
C ALA A 99 22.70 -3.98 -12.41
N GLY A 100 22.27 -4.60 -11.30
CA GLY A 100 21.72 -3.93 -10.12
C GLY A 100 20.21 -4.08 -10.00
N PRO A 101 19.59 -3.74 -8.85
CA PRO A 101 18.16 -3.84 -8.67
C PRO A 101 17.35 -2.97 -9.65
N ARG A 102 16.13 -3.39 -9.97
CA ARG A 102 15.25 -2.78 -10.98
C ARG A 102 13.83 -2.63 -10.48
N LEU A 103 13.14 -1.63 -11.01
CA LEU A 103 11.68 -1.54 -10.93
C LEU A 103 11.10 -1.98 -12.27
N ARG A 104 10.34 -3.09 -12.24
CA ARG A 104 9.58 -3.62 -13.36
C ARG A 104 8.10 -3.34 -13.13
N LEU A 105 7.45 -2.83 -14.17
CA LEU A 105 6.04 -2.48 -14.16
C LEU A 105 5.25 -3.40 -15.07
N TRP A 106 4.12 -3.92 -14.61
CA TRP A 106 3.08 -4.54 -15.42
C TRP A 106 1.87 -3.59 -15.45
N PRO A 107 1.68 -2.82 -16.54
CA PRO A 107 0.58 -1.88 -16.59
C PRO A 107 -0.76 -2.61 -16.61
N ALA A 108 -1.71 -2.19 -15.80
CA ALA A 108 -3.08 -2.68 -15.88
C ALA A 108 -3.71 -2.30 -17.23
N ASN A 109 -4.70 -3.08 -17.67
CA ASN A 109 -5.36 -2.86 -18.96
C ASN A 109 -6.89 -2.99 -18.92
N GLY A 110 -7.47 -3.04 -17.72
CA GLY A 110 -8.91 -3.17 -17.51
C GLY A 110 -9.43 -4.61 -17.52
N ILE A 111 -8.60 -5.59 -17.85
CA ILE A 111 -8.96 -7.03 -17.82
C ILE A 111 -7.84 -7.91 -17.23
N GLY A 112 -6.75 -7.29 -16.76
CA GLY A 112 -5.52 -7.93 -16.34
C GLY A 112 -4.34 -6.98 -16.57
N TYR A 113 -3.21 -7.54 -17.03
CA TYR A 113 -1.96 -6.79 -17.16
C TYR A 113 -1.29 -6.94 -18.52
N ASN A 114 -0.66 -5.87 -18.97
CA ASN A 114 0.21 -5.84 -20.14
C ASN A 114 1.60 -6.45 -19.83
N ARG A 115 2.39 -6.66 -20.90
CA ARG A 115 3.78 -7.11 -20.76
C ARG A 115 4.61 -6.13 -19.93
N PRO A 116 5.58 -6.62 -19.14
CA PRO A 116 6.35 -5.78 -18.26
C PRO A 116 7.28 -4.81 -18.97
N ARG A 117 7.47 -3.64 -18.37
CA ARG A 117 8.46 -2.65 -18.76
C ARG A 117 9.45 -2.44 -17.61
N ALA A 118 10.72 -2.24 -17.93
CA ALA A 118 11.70 -1.78 -16.94
C ALA A 118 11.64 -0.25 -16.91
N TRP A 119 11.21 0.32 -15.79
CA TRP A 119 11.08 1.77 -15.64
C TRP A 119 12.26 2.39 -14.92
N TRP A 120 13.02 1.60 -14.16
CA TRP A 120 14.24 2.05 -13.50
C TRP A 120 15.23 0.90 -13.26
N THR A 121 16.52 1.22 -13.21
CA THR A 121 17.62 0.33 -12.85
C THR A 121 18.63 1.09 -12.00
N ASP A 122 19.01 0.52 -10.85
CA ASP A 122 20.05 1.06 -9.99
C ASP A 122 21.43 0.82 -10.61
N THR A 123 22.01 1.84 -11.24
CA THR A 123 23.38 1.79 -11.76
C THR A 123 24.41 2.38 -10.79
N GLU A 124 23.96 2.90 -9.65
CA GLU A 124 24.78 3.70 -8.72
C GLU A 124 24.98 3.02 -7.35
N GLY A 125 24.45 1.81 -7.17
CA GLY A 125 24.50 1.08 -5.90
C GLY A 125 23.79 1.85 -4.79
N LEU A 126 22.64 2.45 -5.11
CA LEU A 126 21.79 3.17 -4.16
C LEU A 126 21.16 2.23 -3.14
N THR A 127 20.92 0.99 -3.54
CA THR A 127 20.18 -0.01 -2.78
C THR A 127 21.11 -1.02 -2.10
N ASN A 128 20.81 -1.36 -0.85
CA ASN A 128 21.48 -2.41 -0.08
C ASN A 128 20.47 -3.54 0.25
N ALA A 129 20.84 -4.52 1.06
CA ALA A 129 19.91 -5.60 1.46
C ALA A 129 18.68 -5.06 2.21
N ASP A 130 18.86 -4.00 3.01
CA ASP A 130 17.84 -3.47 3.94
C ASP A 130 16.97 -2.36 3.32
N THR A 131 16.69 -2.43 2.02
CA THR A 131 15.85 -1.44 1.34
C THR A 131 14.37 -1.77 1.52
N GLN A 132 13.58 -0.80 2.01
CA GLN A 132 12.12 -0.88 2.01
C GLN A 132 11.57 0.02 0.90
N VAL A 133 10.62 -0.50 0.12
CA VAL A 133 9.97 0.20 -0.99
C VAL A 133 8.54 0.53 -0.58
N VAL A 134 8.10 1.75 -0.83
CA VAL A 134 6.72 2.20 -0.66
C VAL A 134 6.27 2.93 -1.93
N THR A 135 4.97 3.08 -2.12
CA THR A 135 4.39 3.79 -3.25
C THR A 135 3.26 4.67 -2.79
N ASP A 136 3.20 5.89 -3.32
CA ASP A 136 2.13 6.88 -3.12
C ASP A 136 2.38 8.12 -4.00
N ASP A 137 1.42 9.03 -4.15
CA ASP A 137 1.58 10.30 -4.86
C ASP A 137 2.34 11.32 -3.98
N PHE A 138 3.67 11.17 -3.87
CA PHE A 138 4.50 12.00 -3.00
C PHE A 138 4.61 13.46 -3.49
N ASP A 139 4.52 13.71 -4.80
CA ASP A 139 4.66 15.05 -5.37
C ASP A 139 3.33 15.77 -5.71
N GLY A 140 2.20 15.07 -5.59
CA GLY A 140 0.84 15.61 -5.70
C GLY A 140 0.36 15.74 -7.14
N ASP A 141 0.92 14.95 -8.07
CA ASP A 141 0.64 15.00 -9.51
C ASP A 141 -0.41 13.98 -9.99
N ALA A 142 -1.02 13.26 -9.04
CA ALA A 142 -2.00 12.19 -9.18
C ALA A 142 -1.46 10.93 -9.87
N LYS A 143 -0.14 10.71 -9.86
CA LYS A 143 0.48 9.42 -10.17
C LYS A 143 1.21 8.93 -8.96
N ALA A 144 1.12 7.63 -8.70
CA ALA A 144 1.94 7.05 -7.66
C ALA A 144 3.43 7.08 -8.03
N ASP A 145 4.23 7.49 -7.07
CA ASP A 145 5.68 7.56 -7.09
C ASP A 145 6.28 6.39 -6.30
N ILE A 146 7.60 6.15 -6.44
CA ILE A 146 8.30 5.12 -5.64
C ILE A 146 9.20 5.76 -4.59
N GLY A 147 8.93 5.44 -3.33
CA GLY A 147 9.79 5.77 -2.19
C GLY A 147 10.73 4.61 -1.84
N LEU A 148 12.03 4.89 -1.73
CA LEU A 148 13.05 3.98 -1.24
C LEU A 148 13.57 4.45 0.12
N LEU A 149 13.23 3.72 1.18
CA LEU A 149 13.85 3.89 2.48
C LEU A 149 15.09 3.01 2.57
N LEU A 150 16.24 3.68 2.69
CA LEU A 150 17.56 3.09 2.60
C LEU A 150 18.29 3.22 3.93
N GLY A 151 18.90 2.12 4.37
CA GLY A 151 19.83 2.14 5.50
C GLY A 151 21.12 2.92 5.20
N PRO A 152 21.96 3.16 6.22
CA PRO A 152 23.20 3.89 6.03
C PRO A 152 24.18 3.11 5.12
N ARG A 153 24.80 3.80 4.15
CA ARG A 153 25.77 3.21 3.20
C ARG A 153 27.10 2.75 3.84
N LYS A 154 27.41 3.22 5.06
CA LYS A 154 28.61 2.88 5.86
C LYS A 154 28.22 2.83 7.33
N THR A 155 28.93 2.05 8.15
CA THR A 155 28.75 2.05 9.61
C THR A 155 28.88 3.49 10.15
N GLY A 156 27.83 3.99 10.81
CA GLY A 156 27.77 5.36 11.34
C GLY A 156 27.22 6.44 10.39
N GLY A 157 26.56 6.07 9.27
CA GLY A 157 25.87 7.02 8.37
C GLY A 157 24.40 7.31 8.73
N ASN A 158 23.76 8.19 7.96
CA ASN A 158 22.31 8.42 8.01
C ASN A 158 21.57 7.47 7.07
N SER A 159 20.37 7.06 7.49
CA SER A 159 19.35 6.49 6.61
C SER A 159 18.78 7.59 5.71
N ARG A 160 18.25 7.20 4.56
CA ARG A 160 17.78 8.12 3.52
C ARG A 160 16.42 7.68 2.99
N PHE A 161 15.57 8.65 2.69
CA PHE A 161 14.37 8.42 1.89
C PHE A 161 14.59 9.07 0.53
N MET A 162 14.59 8.25 -0.52
CA MET A 162 14.75 8.70 -1.90
C MET A 162 13.46 8.46 -2.67
N VAL A 163 12.98 9.45 -3.40
CA VAL A 163 11.76 9.36 -4.20
C VAL A 163 12.13 9.35 -5.68
N LEU A 164 11.53 8.42 -6.41
CA LEU A 164 11.54 8.35 -7.86
C LEU A 164 10.15 8.74 -8.33
N THR A 165 10.00 9.97 -8.84
CA THR A 165 8.69 10.43 -9.29
C THR A 165 8.30 9.80 -10.62
N SER A 166 7.03 9.47 -10.78
CA SER A 166 6.49 8.93 -12.02
C SER A 166 6.35 10.00 -13.08
N THR A 167 6.54 9.61 -14.34
CA THR A 167 6.21 10.43 -15.51
C THR A 167 5.00 9.87 -16.28
N GLY A 168 4.36 8.83 -15.74
CA GLY A 168 3.35 8.01 -16.42
C GLY A 168 3.93 7.04 -17.46
N THR A 169 5.22 7.15 -17.78
CA THR A 169 5.88 6.27 -18.77
C THR A 169 7.25 5.74 -18.35
N SER A 170 7.82 6.30 -17.29
CA SER A 170 9.09 5.94 -16.66
C SER A 170 9.18 6.57 -15.27
N PHE A 171 10.17 6.18 -14.47
CA PHE A 171 10.50 6.88 -13.23
C PHE A 171 11.68 7.84 -13.46
N ASN A 172 11.58 9.03 -12.88
CA ASN A 172 12.70 9.96 -12.80
C ASN A 172 13.84 9.39 -11.95
N ALA A 173 15.03 9.98 -12.08
CA ALA A 173 16.16 9.62 -11.23
C ALA A 173 15.82 9.88 -9.75
N PRO A 174 16.26 9.01 -8.82
CA PRO A 174 15.92 9.11 -7.41
C PRO A 174 16.50 10.38 -6.78
N VAL A 175 15.65 11.14 -6.08
CA VAL A 175 16.02 12.36 -5.36
C VAL A 175 15.96 12.11 -3.86
N ASN A 176 16.98 12.53 -3.12
CA ASN A 176 17.01 12.39 -1.67
C ASN A 176 16.13 13.44 -0.98
N TRP A 177 14.95 13.03 -0.50
CA TRP A 177 13.98 13.91 0.14
C TRP A 177 14.19 14.04 1.64
N TRP A 178 14.81 13.03 2.26
CA TRP A 178 15.12 13.05 3.69
C TRP A 178 16.39 12.27 4.01
N ALA A 179 17.10 12.68 5.04
CA ALA A 179 18.18 11.92 5.64
C ALA A 179 18.24 12.14 7.15
N GLY A 180 18.46 11.08 7.92
CA GLY A 180 18.58 11.15 9.37
C GLY A 180 18.91 9.81 10.01
N GLN A 181 19.06 9.82 11.34
CA GLN A 181 19.29 8.61 12.10
C GLN A 181 17.98 7.80 12.19
N LEU A 182 18.01 6.58 11.66
CA LEU A 182 16.89 5.65 11.71
C LEU A 182 17.42 4.22 11.60
N ASP A 183 17.06 3.38 12.56
CA ASP A 183 17.40 1.96 12.54
C ASP A 183 16.34 1.17 11.77
N LEU A 184 16.69 0.74 10.56
CA LEU A 184 15.77 0.04 9.65
C LEU A 184 15.35 -1.34 10.18
N ASP A 185 16.12 -1.94 11.08
CA ASP A 185 15.75 -3.23 11.69
C ASP A 185 14.52 -3.09 12.59
N THR A 186 14.26 -1.89 13.10
CA THR A 186 13.16 -1.60 14.03
C THR A 186 11.92 -1.02 13.35
N VAL A 187 11.99 -0.67 12.05
CA VAL A 187 10.91 0.04 11.35
C VAL A 187 10.30 -0.73 10.20
N VAL A 188 9.03 -0.44 9.95
CA VAL A 188 8.33 -0.75 8.70
C VAL A 188 7.83 0.58 8.12
N ALA A 189 8.20 0.86 6.88
CA ALA A 189 7.73 2.02 6.12
C ALA A 189 6.41 1.72 5.41
N MET A 190 5.54 2.71 5.42
CA MET A 190 4.28 2.78 4.70
C MET A 190 4.16 4.18 4.09
N ALA A 191 3.21 4.37 3.19
CA ALA A 191 2.88 5.68 2.65
C ALA A 191 1.36 5.86 2.58
N GLY A 192 0.91 7.09 2.81
CA GLY A 192 -0.49 7.53 2.77
C GLY A 192 -0.60 9.03 2.99
N ASP A 193 -1.64 9.70 2.50
CA ASP A 193 -1.92 11.11 2.78
C ASP A 193 -2.47 11.28 4.21
N ALA A 194 -1.58 11.19 5.19
CA ALA A 194 -1.97 11.19 6.59
C ALA A 194 -2.46 12.58 7.05
N ASP A 195 -2.07 13.68 6.38
CA ASP A 195 -2.46 15.03 6.77
C ASP A 195 -3.56 15.69 5.92
N GLY A 196 -3.96 15.04 4.83
CA GLY A 196 -5.08 15.43 3.96
C GLY A 196 -4.72 16.59 3.05
N ASP A 197 -3.46 16.68 2.64
CA ASP A 197 -2.95 17.76 1.80
C ASP A 197 -2.81 17.38 0.31
N GLY A 198 -3.28 16.18 -0.04
CA GLY A 198 -3.29 15.58 -1.36
C GLY A 198 -1.96 14.98 -1.78
N ARG A 199 -1.04 14.72 -0.85
CA ARG A 199 0.25 14.08 -1.10
C ARG A 199 0.46 12.92 -0.14
N GLY A 200 1.06 11.85 -0.65
CA GLY A 200 1.52 10.76 0.18
C GLY A 200 2.58 11.22 1.18
N ASP A 201 2.44 10.84 2.44
CA ASP A 201 3.41 11.04 3.51
C ASP A 201 4.19 9.74 3.79
N LEU A 202 5.41 9.86 4.32
CA LEU A 202 6.11 8.70 4.84
C LEU A 202 5.64 8.39 6.26
N ILE A 203 5.04 7.22 6.46
CA ILE A 203 4.60 6.72 7.75
C ILE A 203 5.55 5.61 8.20
N LEU A 204 6.09 5.72 9.41
CA LEU A 204 6.99 4.75 10.02
C LEU A 204 6.33 4.08 11.21
N GLN A 205 6.12 2.77 11.12
CA GLN A 205 5.82 1.93 12.29
C GLN A 205 7.14 1.46 12.91
N ARG A 206 7.46 1.93 14.11
CA ARG A 206 8.69 1.57 14.84
C ARG A 206 8.38 0.72 16.06
N GLU A 207 9.14 -0.35 16.24
CA GLU A 207 9.17 -1.09 17.50
C GLU A 207 10.08 -0.40 18.51
N THR A 208 9.56 -0.11 19.70
CA THR A 208 10.33 0.58 20.73
C THR A 208 11.22 -0.40 21.50
N SER A 209 12.33 0.09 22.06
CA SER A 209 13.27 -0.73 22.84
C SER A 209 12.65 -1.31 24.13
N THR A 210 11.54 -0.75 24.60
CA THR A 210 10.81 -1.22 25.78
C THR A 210 9.68 -2.20 25.46
N GLY A 211 9.51 -2.56 24.19
CA GLY A 211 8.29 -3.22 23.70
C GLY A 211 7.16 -2.22 23.47
N GLY A 212 6.39 -2.41 22.40
CA GLY A 212 5.39 -1.46 21.94
C GLY A 212 5.66 -1.00 20.51
N LEU A 213 4.63 -0.45 19.88
CA LEU A 213 4.71 0.23 18.59
C LEU A 213 4.59 1.74 18.77
N GLU A 214 5.30 2.49 17.96
CA GLU A 214 5.03 3.90 17.74
C GLU A 214 4.95 4.21 16.25
N PHE A 215 4.14 5.21 15.93
CA PHE A 215 3.90 5.66 14.56
C PHE A 215 4.42 7.07 14.41
N LEU A 216 5.34 7.25 13.48
CA LEU A 216 5.90 8.54 13.11
C LEU A 216 5.46 8.90 11.69
N VAL A 217 5.22 10.18 11.44
CA VAL A 217 4.87 10.70 10.12
C VAL A 217 5.88 11.76 9.71
N ALA A 218 6.43 11.63 8.50
CA ALA A 218 7.28 12.61 7.84
C ALA A 218 6.54 13.12 6.61
N LYS A 219 6.03 14.35 6.71
CA LYS A 219 5.06 14.87 5.76
C LYS A 219 5.69 15.37 4.47
N SER A 220 5.04 15.16 3.33
CA SER A 220 5.50 15.64 2.03
C SER A 220 5.27 17.13 1.85
N ARG A 221 6.31 17.87 1.43
CA ARG A 221 6.20 19.32 1.27
C ARG A 221 5.51 19.70 -0.04
N LEU A 222 4.75 20.80 -0.01
CA LEU A 222 3.94 21.33 -1.12
C LEU A 222 4.65 21.48 -2.48
N LYS A 223 5.97 21.70 -2.52
CA LYS A 223 6.72 21.85 -3.78
C LYS A 223 7.32 20.53 -4.30
N GLY A 224 6.95 19.40 -3.68
CA GLY A 224 7.63 18.13 -3.82
C GLY A 224 9.10 18.23 -3.41
N GLY A 225 9.84 17.12 -3.53
CA GLY A 225 11.30 17.15 -3.42
C GLY A 225 11.88 17.05 -2.01
N ALA A 226 11.04 17.03 -0.97
CA ALA A 226 11.49 16.93 0.41
C ALA A 226 10.37 16.48 1.37
N LEU A 227 10.76 15.77 2.43
CA LEU A 227 9.90 15.51 3.58
C LEU A 227 10.25 16.44 4.75
N ASP A 228 9.28 16.66 5.63
CA ASP A 228 9.56 17.15 6.98
C ASP A 228 10.26 16.09 7.84
N ALA A 229 10.77 16.50 9.00
CA ALA A 229 11.35 15.56 9.94
C ALA A 229 10.25 14.63 10.50
N PRO A 230 10.49 13.31 10.64
CA PRO A 230 9.50 12.41 11.24
C PRO A 230 9.09 12.86 12.64
N VAL A 231 7.79 13.01 12.85
CA VAL A 231 7.19 13.36 14.14
C VAL A 231 6.37 12.18 14.66
N ARG A 232 6.56 11.82 15.94
CA ARG A 232 5.77 10.77 16.58
C ARG A 232 4.33 11.23 16.79
N TRP A 233 3.39 10.56 16.13
CA TRP A 233 1.96 10.83 16.19
C TRP A 233 1.23 9.96 17.21
N LEU A 234 1.71 8.73 17.45
CA LEU A 234 1.10 7.80 18.39
C LEU A 234 2.12 6.81 18.96
N ALA A 235 1.89 6.34 20.18
CA ALA A 235 2.60 5.21 20.78
C ALA A 235 1.58 4.27 21.46
N LEU A 236 1.75 2.97 21.25
CA LEU A 236 0.90 1.89 21.74
C LEU A 236 1.79 0.85 22.43
N SER A 237 1.69 0.73 23.76
CA SER A 237 2.49 -0.22 24.54
C SER A 237 1.97 -1.66 24.48
N ASP A 238 0.73 -1.87 24.02
CA ASP A 238 0.07 -3.18 24.00
C ASP A 238 0.30 -3.98 22.70
N LEU A 239 0.90 -3.36 21.68
CA LEU A 239 1.12 -3.97 20.36
C LEU A 239 2.60 -4.11 20.05
N THR A 240 2.97 -5.15 19.29
CA THR A 240 4.34 -5.35 18.78
C THR A 240 4.30 -5.68 17.30
N ARG A 241 5.46 -5.63 16.62
CA ARG A 241 5.54 -6.00 15.19
C ARG A 241 5.20 -7.47 14.97
N ALA A 242 5.56 -8.33 15.92
CA ALA A 242 5.29 -9.76 15.84
C ALA A 242 3.78 -10.06 15.81
N THR A 243 2.98 -9.28 16.55
CA THR A 243 1.55 -9.53 16.75
C THR A 243 0.63 -8.62 15.95
N THR A 244 1.18 -7.74 15.11
CA THR A 244 0.42 -6.70 14.40
C THR A 244 0.76 -6.70 12.92
N ARG A 245 -0.25 -6.43 12.10
CA ARG A 245 -0.15 -6.11 10.66
C ARG A 245 -0.89 -4.80 10.42
N THR A 246 -0.38 -3.97 9.54
CA THR A 246 -0.95 -2.65 9.24
C THR A 246 -1.27 -2.49 7.77
N LEU A 247 -2.33 -1.74 7.51
CA LEU A 247 -2.71 -1.23 6.19
C LEU A 247 -2.91 0.28 6.30
N ILE A 248 -2.86 0.96 5.16
CA ILE A 248 -3.18 2.37 5.02
C ILE A 248 -4.50 2.50 4.25
N ALA A 249 -5.44 3.29 4.74
CA ALA A 249 -6.67 3.64 4.04
C ALA A 249 -7.45 4.73 4.78
N ASP A 250 -8.16 5.61 4.06
CA ASP A 250 -9.19 6.47 4.65
C ASP A 250 -10.43 5.65 5.07
N VAL A 251 -10.44 5.11 6.30
CA VAL A 251 -11.55 4.25 6.76
C VAL A 251 -12.76 5.05 7.26
N ASP A 252 -12.62 6.36 7.46
CA ASP A 252 -13.70 7.19 7.97
C ASP A 252 -14.22 8.28 7.02
N ARG A 253 -13.68 8.33 5.80
CA ARG A 253 -14.05 9.19 4.68
C ARG A 253 -13.85 10.67 4.99
N ASP A 254 -12.76 10.99 5.66
CA ASP A 254 -12.43 12.36 6.03
C ASP A 254 -11.37 13.03 5.13
N GLY A 255 -10.90 12.32 4.10
CA GLY A 255 -9.87 12.76 3.16
C GLY A 255 -8.47 12.70 3.79
N ARG A 256 -8.26 11.78 4.74
CA ARG A 256 -6.95 11.45 5.28
C ARG A 256 -6.82 9.96 5.36
N ASP A 257 -5.64 9.48 5.03
CA ASP A 257 -5.31 8.09 5.24
C ASP A 257 -5.12 7.78 6.73
N ASP A 258 -5.85 6.76 7.18
CA ASP A 258 -5.72 6.17 8.50
C ASP A 258 -4.79 4.94 8.45
N ILE A 259 -4.43 4.44 9.63
CA ILE A 259 -3.78 3.12 9.76
C ILE A 259 -4.80 2.11 10.28
N VAL A 260 -5.03 1.02 9.54
CA VAL A 260 -5.75 -0.14 10.07
C VAL A 260 -4.76 -1.10 10.71
N ALA A 261 -4.82 -1.24 12.04
CA ALA A 261 -4.04 -2.21 12.79
C ALA A 261 -4.85 -3.49 13.03
N ALA A 262 -4.43 -4.58 12.40
CA ALA A 262 -4.89 -5.93 12.67
C ALA A 262 -3.94 -6.63 13.63
N TYR A 263 -4.44 -7.09 14.78
CA TYR A 263 -3.58 -7.63 15.83
C TYR A 263 -4.15 -8.87 16.51
N ALA A 264 -3.25 -9.74 16.96
CA ALA A 264 -3.61 -10.94 17.71
C ALA A 264 -4.13 -10.57 19.10
N ARG A 265 -5.11 -11.33 19.59
CA ARG A 265 -5.62 -11.27 20.96
C ARG A 265 -5.37 -12.60 21.66
N GLU A 266 -5.61 -12.66 22.97
CA GLU A 266 -5.57 -13.93 23.73
C GLU A 266 -6.43 -15.01 23.06
N SER A 267 -7.62 -14.62 22.59
CA SER A 267 -8.47 -15.41 21.72
C SER A 267 -8.73 -14.64 20.42
N GLY A 268 -8.25 -15.21 19.32
CA GLY A 268 -8.49 -14.71 17.96
C GLY A 268 -7.75 -13.41 17.62
N MET A 269 -8.45 -12.44 17.03
CA MET A 269 -7.87 -11.20 16.52
C MET A 269 -8.82 -10.00 16.58
N ALA A 270 -8.30 -8.81 16.36
CA ALA A 270 -9.08 -7.59 16.20
C ALA A 270 -8.52 -6.66 15.12
N LEU A 271 -9.37 -5.74 14.65
CA LEU A 271 -9.04 -4.62 13.79
C LEU A 271 -9.31 -3.32 14.57
N SER A 272 -8.35 -2.40 14.55
CA SER A 272 -8.54 -1.02 15.02
C SER A 272 -8.12 -0.03 13.94
N ALA A 273 -8.86 1.06 13.79
CA ALA A 273 -8.35 2.25 13.10
C ALA A 273 -7.44 3.02 14.05
N LEU A 274 -6.34 3.54 13.54
CA LEU A 274 -5.60 4.65 14.13
C LEU A 274 -5.96 5.85 13.26
N ARG A 275 -7.03 6.55 13.64
CA ARG A 275 -7.64 7.60 12.83
C ARG A 275 -6.81 8.86 12.85
N SER A 276 -6.54 9.42 11.68
CA SER A 276 -5.76 10.64 11.53
C SER A 276 -6.57 11.88 11.90
N SER A 277 -5.87 12.84 12.50
CA SER A 277 -6.34 14.22 12.68
C SER A 277 -5.51 15.22 11.86
N GLY A 278 -4.62 14.70 11.01
CA GLY A 278 -3.57 15.42 10.28
C GLY A 278 -2.40 15.92 11.12
N THR A 279 -2.41 15.66 12.43
CA THR A 279 -1.29 15.97 13.34
C THR A 279 -1.02 14.89 14.39
N GLY A 280 -1.76 13.78 14.33
CA GLY A 280 -1.74 12.72 15.33
C GLY A 280 -2.76 11.63 14.99
N PHE A 281 -2.59 10.45 15.59
CA PHE A 281 -3.54 9.35 15.44
C PHE A 281 -4.32 9.05 16.73
N ALA A 282 -5.59 8.66 16.60
CA ALA A 282 -6.42 8.16 17.69
C ALA A 282 -6.89 6.72 17.43
N ARG A 283 -6.60 5.80 18.36
CA ARG A 283 -6.99 4.39 18.22
C ARG A 283 -8.48 4.20 18.51
N LYS A 284 -9.16 3.48 17.62
CA LYS A 284 -10.56 3.05 17.76
C LYS A 284 -10.72 1.58 17.37
N LEU A 285 -11.29 0.77 18.27
CA LEU A 285 -11.62 -0.62 17.94
C LEU A 285 -12.77 -0.66 16.92
N LEU A 286 -12.55 -1.33 15.80
CA LEU A 286 -13.55 -1.47 14.75
C LEU A 286 -14.26 -2.83 14.83
N TRP A 287 -13.50 -3.89 15.07
CA TRP A 287 -14.01 -5.26 15.04
C TRP A 287 -13.12 -6.23 15.79
N SER A 288 -13.68 -7.34 16.26
CA SER A 288 -12.93 -8.45 16.85
C SER A 288 -13.63 -9.78 16.63
N SER A 289 -12.86 -10.87 16.63
CA SER A 289 -13.36 -12.23 16.58
C SER A 289 -12.49 -13.16 17.41
N SER A 290 -13.11 -14.04 18.18
CA SER A 290 -12.44 -15.15 18.87
C SER A 290 -12.19 -16.36 17.97
N ALA A 291 -12.87 -16.43 16.80
CA ALA A 291 -12.81 -17.57 15.89
C ALA A 291 -11.75 -17.44 14.79
N LEU A 292 -11.22 -16.23 14.55
CA LEU A 292 -10.20 -15.98 13.53
C LEU A 292 -8.86 -15.65 14.18
N ALA A 293 -7.79 -16.33 13.76
CA ALA A 293 -6.44 -16.06 14.25
C ALA A 293 -5.66 -15.21 13.23
N LEU A 294 -4.91 -14.22 13.71
CA LEU A 294 -4.14 -13.33 12.82
C LEU A 294 -3.17 -14.10 11.90
N ARG A 295 -2.60 -15.22 12.38
CA ARG A 295 -1.65 -16.03 11.60
C ARG A 295 -2.27 -16.71 10.37
N THR A 296 -3.59 -16.83 10.31
CA THR A 296 -4.31 -17.50 9.21
C THR A 296 -4.96 -16.50 8.26
N VAL A 297 -4.57 -15.21 8.34
CA VAL A 297 -5.12 -14.17 7.47
C VAL A 297 -4.00 -13.39 6.80
N LYS A 298 -4.21 -13.06 5.53
CA LYS A 298 -3.49 -12.02 4.79
C LYS A 298 -4.44 -10.85 4.58
N LEU A 299 -3.91 -9.64 4.53
CA LEU A 299 -4.70 -8.41 4.55
C LEU A 299 -4.47 -7.59 3.29
N GLY A 300 -5.51 -6.94 2.82
CA GLY A 300 -5.51 -5.94 1.76
C GLY A 300 -6.55 -4.88 2.05
N THR A 301 -6.52 -3.80 1.29
CA THR A 301 -7.45 -2.67 1.41
C THR A 301 -8.03 -2.34 0.03
N GLY A 302 -9.03 -1.46 -0.02
CA GLY A 302 -9.65 -0.94 -1.24
C GLY A 302 -11.08 -0.45 -0.96
N ASP A 303 -11.69 0.30 -1.87
CA ASP A 303 -13.11 0.67 -1.76
C ASP A 303 -13.96 -0.31 -2.58
N TYR A 304 -14.30 -1.46 -1.98
CA TYR A 304 -14.97 -2.56 -2.69
C TYR A 304 -16.47 -2.29 -2.89
N ASN A 305 -17.07 -1.46 -2.03
CA ASN A 305 -18.51 -1.18 -2.06
C ASN A 305 -18.88 0.18 -2.71
N ILE A 306 -17.92 1.06 -2.99
CA ILE A 306 -18.07 2.44 -3.49
C ILE A 306 -18.76 3.37 -2.47
N ASP A 307 -18.48 3.19 -1.19
CA ASP A 307 -18.97 4.10 -0.16
C ASP A 307 -17.96 5.21 0.19
N GLY A 308 -16.79 5.20 -0.46
CA GLY A 308 -15.71 6.15 -0.27
C GLY A 308 -14.93 5.92 1.01
N ARG A 309 -14.99 4.74 1.61
CA ARG A 309 -14.12 4.34 2.72
C ARG A 309 -13.18 3.24 2.25
N GLY A 310 -12.00 3.21 2.85
CA GLY A 310 -11.13 2.06 2.80
C GLY A 310 -11.75 0.85 3.49
N ASP A 311 -12.17 -0.14 2.71
CA ASP A 311 -12.58 -1.44 3.22
C ASP A 311 -11.36 -2.33 3.48
N VAL A 312 -11.53 -3.33 4.35
CA VAL A 312 -10.44 -4.28 4.67
C VAL A 312 -10.78 -5.67 4.14
N LEU A 313 -9.94 -6.18 3.23
CA LEU A 313 -10.00 -7.56 2.77
C LEU A 313 -9.14 -8.48 3.65
N LEU A 314 -9.74 -9.57 4.11
CA LEU A 314 -9.09 -10.68 4.77
C LEU A 314 -9.11 -11.89 3.83
N LEU A 315 -7.93 -12.31 3.37
CA LEU A 315 -7.73 -13.61 2.74
C LEU A 315 -7.44 -14.65 3.83
N VAL A 316 -8.46 -15.45 4.14
CA VAL A 316 -8.46 -16.44 5.22
C VAL A 316 -8.05 -17.82 4.70
N ASP A 317 -7.11 -18.44 5.39
CA ASP A 317 -6.69 -19.82 5.16
C ASP A 317 -7.82 -20.80 5.53
N ARG A 318 -8.18 -21.68 4.58
CA ARG A 318 -9.10 -22.81 4.81
C ARG A 318 -8.42 -24.17 4.61
N GLY A 319 -7.09 -24.21 4.58
CA GLY A 319 -6.31 -25.42 4.35
C GLY A 319 -6.60 -26.02 2.98
N ALA A 320 -6.98 -27.30 2.97
CA ALA A 320 -7.27 -28.03 1.72
C ALA A 320 -8.46 -27.48 0.94
N ASP A 321 -9.32 -26.67 1.56
CA ASP A 321 -10.47 -26.03 0.91
C ASP A 321 -10.10 -24.72 0.17
N GLY A 322 -8.82 -24.36 0.09
CA GLY A 322 -8.35 -23.14 -0.55
C GLY A 322 -8.44 -21.92 0.36
N SER A 323 -8.85 -20.78 -0.20
CA SER A 323 -8.87 -19.50 0.50
C SER A 323 -10.26 -18.86 0.51
N ARG A 324 -10.56 -18.08 1.56
CA ARG A 324 -11.80 -17.33 1.69
C ARG A 324 -11.54 -15.83 1.75
N PHE A 325 -12.34 -15.07 1.01
CA PHE A 325 -12.34 -13.62 1.02
C PHE A 325 -13.42 -13.17 2.00
N LYS A 326 -13.00 -12.53 3.09
CA LYS A 326 -13.88 -11.79 3.98
C LYS A 326 -13.61 -10.31 3.84
N VAL A 327 -14.65 -9.50 3.75
CA VAL A 327 -14.52 -8.05 3.67
C VAL A 327 -15.13 -7.43 4.92
N PHE A 328 -14.38 -6.52 5.53
CA PHE A 328 -14.85 -5.63 6.58
C PHE A 328 -15.14 -4.27 5.98
N LEU A 329 -16.41 -3.89 6.00
CA LEU A 329 -16.88 -2.57 5.56
C LEU A 329 -17.00 -1.66 6.80
N PRO A 330 -16.12 -0.66 6.99
CA PRO A 330 -16.24 0.27 8.10
C PRO A 330 -17.50 1.14 8.00
N ASN A 331 -17.91 1.69 9.13
CA ASN A 331 -18.90 2.76 9.17
C ASN A 331 -18.49 3.81 10.21
N ASP A 332 -19.30 4.84 10.41
CA ASP A 332 -18.98 5.95 11.32
C ASP A 332 -18.60 5.49 12.75
N THR A 333 -19.12 4.34 13.18
CA THR A 333 -18.88 3.76 14.51
C THR A 333 -17.91 2.59 14.50
N THR A 334 -18.18 1.55 13.71
CA THR A 334 -17.44 0.29 13.66
C THR A 334 -17.34 -0.21 12.23
N GLY A 335 -18.15 -1.22 11.86
CA GLY A 335 -18.24 -1.82 10.54
C GLY A 335 -18.84 -3.23 10.59
N THR A 336 -18.97 -3.86 9.43
CA THR A 336 -19.54 -5.21 9.29
C THR A 336 -18.55 -6.13 8.57
N MET A 337 -18.32 -7.33 9.13
CA MET A 337 -17.49 -8.37 8.54
C MET A 337 -18.35 -9.43 7.85
N SER A 338 -18.17 -9.62 6.55
CA SER A 338 -18.95 -10.58 5.74
C SER A 338 -18.04 -11.44 4.86
N THR A 339 -18.46 -12.68 4.58
CA THR A 339 -17.79 -13.51 3.56
C THR A 339 -18.29 -13.12 2.17
N TRP A 340 -17.37 -12.83 1.26
CA TRP A 340 -17.69 -12.36 -0.09
C TRP A 340 -17.39 -13.39 -1.17
N TYR A 341 -16.39 -14.26 -0.96
CA TYR A 341 -16.03 -15.29 -1.93
C TYR A 341 -15.23 -16.44 -1.29
N ASP A 342 -15.32 -17.62 -1.89
CA ASP A 342 -14.49 -18.80 -1.58
C ASP A 342 -13.80 -19.25 -2.87
N ASP A 343 -12.46 -19.21 -2.92
CA ASP A 343 -11.69 -19.79 -4.03
C ASP A 343 -11.01 -21.08 -3.58
N VAL A 344 -11.60 -22.21 -3.96
CA VAL A 344 -11.06 -23.55 -3.70
C VAL A 344 -9.76 -23.84 -4.46
N ASN A 345 -9.44 -23.04 -5.48
CA ASN A 345 -8.25 -23.18 -6.34
C ASN A 345 -7.20 -22.09 -6.06
N LEU A 346 -7.29 -21.41 -4.93
CA LEU A 346 -6.29 -20.45 -4.46
C LEU A 346 -5.63 -20.99 -3.18
N PRO A 347 -4.44 -21.60 -3.31
CA PRO A 347 -3.68 -22.06 -2.15
C PRO A 347 -3.26 -20.86 -1.29
N TRP A 348 -3.63 -20.87 -0.01
CA TRP A 348 -3.36 -19.73 0.85
C TRP A 348 -1.86 -19.45 0.99
N ASP A 349 -1.03 -20.49 1.12
CA ASP A 349 0.41 -20.36 1.34
C ASP A 349 1.11 -19.54 0.25
N THR A 350 0.76 -19.79 -1.02
CA THR A 350 1.36 -19.12 -2.18
C THR A 350 0.63 -17.86 -2.59
N ALA A 351 -0.60 -17.65 -2.12
CA ALA A 351 -1.40 -16.47 -2.42
C ALA A 351 -0.87 -15.23 -1.71
N GLN A 352 -0.75 -14.13 -2.41
CA GLN A 352 -0.25 -12.88 -1.88
C GLN A 352 -1.10 -11.73 -2.40
N LEU A 353 -1.76 -11.01 -1.50
CA LEU A 353 -2.46 -9.79 -1.85
C LEU A 353 -1.44 -8.74 -2.32
N TYR A 354 -1.84 -7.91 -3.26
CA TYR A 354 -1.07 -6.78 -3.75
C TYR A 354 -1.96 -5.56 -3.88
#